data_AF-A0A0S4VQ22-F1
#
_entry.id   AF-A0A0S4VQ22-F1
#
_cell.length_a   1.000
_cell.length_b   1.000
_cell.length_c   1.000
_cell.angle_alpha   90.00
_cell.angle_beta   90.00
_cell.angle_gamma   90.00
#
_symmetry.space_group_name_H-M   'P 1'
#
loop_
_entity.id
_entity.type
_entity.pdbx_description
1 polymer ?
#
loop_
_entity_poly.entity_id
_entity_poly.type
_entity_poly.pdbx_seq_one_letter_code
_entity_poly.pdbx_strand_id
1 'polypeptide(L)'
;MKTSIAFNIDTNSLQGCTDDYLAALWHIAQINPAWNESHDAGVLVEHIGREIIRRWMRGVPVPLWNIQGGDYYHHQLIRFAQWNGIDWEAMPVGSLTDVQQAVPESL
;
A
#
# COMPACT_ATOMS: atom_id res chain seq x y z
N MET A 1 -15.31 -16.66 -30.50
CA MET A 1 -15.77 -17.34 -29.27
C MET A 1 -15.61 -16.38 -28.11
N LYS A 2 -16.58 -16.29 -27.20
CA LYS A 2 -16.50 -15.42 -26.01
C LYS A 2 -16.40 -16.30 -24.77
N THR A 3 -15.40 -16.06 -23.93
CA THR A 3 -15.17 -16.77 -22.67
C THR A 3 -14.96 -15.73 -21.57
N SER A 4 -15.57 -15.95 -20.40
CA SER A 4 -15.39 -15.11 -19.22
C SER A 4 -14.63 -15.90 -18.17
N ILE A 5 -13.65 -15.27 -17.55
CA ILE A 5 -12.84 -15.82 -16.47
C ILE A 5 -12.89 -14.79 -15.35
N ALA A 6 -13.34 -15.22 -14.17
CA ALA A 6 -13.37 -14.38 -12.97
C ALA A 6 -12.16 -14.70 -12.09
N PHE A 7 -11.54 -13.66 -11.53
CA PHE A 7 -10.42 -13.78 -10.60
C PHE A 7 -10.86 -13.37 -9.20
N ASN A 8 -10.55 -14.20 -8.21
CA ASN A 8 -10.67 -13.86 -6.80
C ASN A 8 -9.26 -13.86 -6.22
N ILE A 9 -8.82 -12.71 -5.70
CA ILE A 9 -7.46 -12.54 -5.19
C ILE A 9 -7.55 -12.38 -3.68
N ASP A 10 -7.04 -13.36 -2.93
CA ASP A 10 -6.89 -13.28 -1.48
C ASP A 10 -5.47 -12.84 -1.14
N THR A 11 -5.34 -11.61 -0.64
CA THR A 11 -4.04 -11.03 -0.30
C THR A 11 -3.36 -11.73 0.88
N ASN A 12 -4.09 -12.50 1.71
CA ASN A 12 -3.53 -13.24 2.84
C ASN A 12 -2.78 -14.50 2.43
N SER A 13 -3.04 -15.05 1.24
CA SER A 13 -2.45 -16.29 0.75
C SER A 13 -1.33 -16.09 -0.29
N LEU A 14 -0.94 -14.85 -0.58
CA LEU A 14 0.10 -14.51 -1.58
C LEU A 14 1.44 -15.23 -1.36
N GLN A 15 1.80 -15.51 -0.11
CA GLN A 15 3.03 -16.22 0.23
C GLN A 15 3.06 -17.67 -0.29
N GLY A 16 1.88 -18.29 -0.46
CA GLY A 16 1.75 -19.65 -1.00
C GLY A 16 1.68 -19.72 -2.52
N CYS A 17 1.53 -18.59 -3.21
CA CYS A 17 1.46 -18.54 -4.67
C CYS A 17 2.80 -18.88 -5.33
N THR A 18 2.79 -19.38 -6.56
CA THR A 18 4.01 -19.49 -7.38
C THR A 18 4.41 -18.11 -7.92
N ASP A 19 5.66 -17.97 -8.36
CA ASP A 19 6.15 -16.71 -8.94
C ASP A 19 5.40 -16.35 -10.22
N ASP A 20 5.15 -17.33 -11.10
CA ASP A 20 4.34 -17.14 -12.33
C ASP A 20 2.91 -16.68 -12.00
N TYR A 21 2.31 -17.23 -10.95
CA TYR A 21 0.97 -16.83 -10.54
C TYR A 21 0.96 -15.41 -9.95
N LEU A 22 1.97 -15.04 -9.14
CA LEU A 22 2.11 -13.66 -8.66
C LEU A 22 2.30 -12.66 -9.79
N ALA A 23 3.07 -13.01 -10.83
CA ALA A 23 3.22 -12.18 -12.02
C ALA A 23 1.88 -12.00 -12.75
N ALA A 24 1.09 -13.07 -12.88
CA ALA A 24 -0.26 -12.98 -13.44
C ALA A 24 -1.18 -12.09 -12.58
N LEU A 25 -1.16 -12.24 -11.25
CA LEU A 25 -1.92 -11.39 -10.33
C LEU A 25 -1.52 -9.92 -10.44
N TRP A 26 -0.23 -9.62 -10.58
CA TRP A 26 0.26 -8.26 -10.81
C TRP A 26 -0.34 -7.66 -12.09
N HIS A 27 -0.29 -8.40 -13.20
CA HIS A 27 -0.89 -7.93 -14.46
C HIS A 27 -2.40 -7.69 -14.31
N ILE A 28 -3.13 -8.60 -13.68
CA ILE A 28 -4.58 -8.48 -13.44
C ILE A 28 -4.89 -7.25 -12.58
N ALA A 29 -4.14 -7.03 -11.50
CA ALA A 29 -4.35 -5.91 -10.59
C ALA A 29 -4.03 -4.56 -11.26
N GLN A 30 -2.99 -4.49 -12.10
CA GLN A 30 -2.61 -3.27 -12.81
C GLN A 30 -3.58 -2.87 -13.93
N ILE A 31 -4.23 -3.84 -14.59
CA ILE A 31 -5.26 -3.58 -15.60
C ILE A 31 -6.67 -3.52 -15.02
N ASN A 32 -6.80 -3.54 -13.69
CA ASN A 32 -8.09 -3.45 -13.01
C ASN A 32 -8.80 -2.17 -13.46
N PRO A 33 -10.02 -2.24 -14.04
CA PRO A 33 -10.75 -1.07 -14.51
C PRO A 33 -11.34 -0.21 -13.38
N ALA A 34 -10.99 -0.51 -12.12
CA ALA A 34 -11.36 0.32 -10.98
C ALA A 34 -10.89 1.77 -11.18
N TRP A 35 -11.67 2.69 -10.62
CA TRP A 35 -11.29 4.10 -10.59
C TRP A 35 -9.95 4.28 -9.86
N ASN A 36 -9.11 5.20 -10.33
CA ASN A 36 -7.76 5.42 -9.81
C ASN A 36 -7.71 5.81 -8.32
N GLU A 37 -8.80 6.33 -7.76
CA GLU A 37 -8.94 6.66 -6.33
C GLU A 37 -9.51 5.51 -5.49
N SER A 38 -9.68 4.32 -6.07
CA SER A 38 -10.14 3.14 -5.32
C SER A 38 -9.07 2.70 -4.32
N HIS A 39 -9.36 2.91 -3.04
CA HIS A 39 -8.52 2.44 -1.93
C HIS A 39 -8.20 0.95 -2.06
N ASP A 40 -9.22 0.11 -2.20
CA ASP A 40 -9.07 -1.34 -2.29
C ASP A 40 -8.23 -1.78 -3.49
N ALA A 41 -8.39 -1.13 -4.65
CA ALA A 41 -7.56 -1.43 -5.83
C ALA A 41 -6.09 -1.06 -5.60
N GLY A 42 -5.83 0.10 -4.98
CA GLY A 42 -4.48 0.52 -4.60
C GLY A 42 -3.83 -0.45 -3.59
N VAL A 43 -4.58 -0.81 -2.54
CA VAL A 43 -4.13 -1.75 -1.50
C VAL A 43 -3.84 -3.13 -2.09
N LEU A 44 -4.68 -3.62 -3.01
CA LEU A 44 -4.47 -4.90 -3.70
C LEU A 44 -3.15 -4.91 -4.50
N VAL A 45 -2.93 -3.89 -5.32
CA VAL A 45 -1.70 -3.75 -6.12
C VAL A 45 -0.47 -3.69 -5.22
N GLU A 46 -0.57 -2.95 -4.10
CA GLU A 46 0.51 -2.83 -3.14
C GLU A 46 0.86 -4.16 -2.47
N HIS A 47 -0.12 -4.95 -2.04
CA HIS A 47 0.11 -6.27 -1.44
C HIS A 47 0.84 -7.21 -2.40
N ILE A 48 0.41 -7.26 -3.67
CA ILE A 48 1.04 -8.09 -4.69
C ILE A 48 2.47 -7.61 -4.98
N GLY A 49 2.66 -6.30 -5.19
CA GLY A 49 3.98 -5.72 -5.46
C GLY A 49 4.97 -5.94 -4.32
N ARG A 50 4.51 -5.78 -3.06
CA ARG A 50 5.33 -6.04 -1.87
C ARG A 50 5.75 -7.50 -1.78
N GLU A 51 4.86 -8.43 -2.09
CA GLU A 51 5.21 -9.85 -2.10
C GLU A 51 6.28 -10.15 -3.18
N ILE A 52 6.15 -9.59 -4.38
CA ILE A 52 7.16 -9.74 -5.45
C ILE A 52 8.52 -9.21 -4.99
N ILE A 53 8.57 -8.00 -4.44
CA ILE A 53 9.81 -7.40 -3.93
C ILE A 53 10.38 -8.25 -2.79
N ARG A 54 9.56 -8.70 -1.85
CA ARG A 54 9.99 -9.56 -0.74
C ARG A 54 10.63 -10.86 -1.24
N ARG A 55 10.10 -11.45 -2.32
CA ARG A 55 10.68 -12.65 -2.94
C ARG A 55 12.02 -12.37 -3.60
N TRP A 56 12.11 -11.29 -4.36
CA TRP A 56 13.38 -10.87 -4.98
C TRP A 56 14.45 -10.66 -3.89
N MET A 57 14.09 -9.99 -2.80
CA MET A 57 15.03 -9.62 -1.75
C MET A 57 15.30 -10.72 -0.72
N ARG A 58 14.74 -11.93 -0.85
CA ARG A 58 14.81 -13.01 0.16
C ARG A 58 16.24 -13.37 0.60
N GLY A 59 17.23 -13.25 -0.29
CA GLY A 59 18.63 -13.55 -0.01
C GLY A 59 19.48 -12.36 0.45
N VAL A 60 18.89 -11.17 0.59
CA VAL A 60 19.61 -9.93 0.85
C VAL A 60 19.24 -9.45 2.26
N PRO A 61 20.20 -9.26 3.19
CA PRO A 61 19.93 -8.81 4.56
C PRO A 61 19.67 -7.30 4.61
N VAL A 62 18.68 -6.82 3.86
CA VAL A 62 18.27 -5.42 3.85
C VAL A 62 16.92 -5.25 4.53
N PRO A 63 16.68 -4.11 5.20
CA PRO A 63 15.36 -3.77 5.67
C PRO A 63 14.38 -3.67 4.50
N LEU A 64 13.19 -4.24 4.69
CA LEU A 64 12.07 -4.04 3.79
C LEU A 64 11.11 -3.07 4.47
N TRP A 65 10.66 -2.05 3.73
CA TRP A 65 9.57 -1.14 4.14
C TRP A 65 9.89 -0.16 5.28
N ASN A 66 11.17 0.04 5.61
CA ASN A 66 11.59 1.06 6.59
C ASN A 66 11.28 2.50 6.15
N ILE A 67 11.27 2.74 4.83
CA ILE A 67 10.96 4.03 4.22
C ILE A 67 10.05 3.74 3.03
N GLN A 68 8.90 4.38 2.97
CA GLN A 68 7.86 4.15 1.97
C GLN A 68 7.42 5.46 1.34
N GLY A 69 7.08 5.43 0.06
CA GLY A 69 6.69 6.64 -0.68
C GLY A 69 5.49 7.38 -0.07
N GLY A 70 4.61 6.66 0.64
CA GLY A 70 3.46 7.23 1.34
C GLY A 70 3.77 7.86 2.70
N ASP A 71 4.92 7.56 3.32
CA ASP A 71 5.20 7.93 4.72
C ASP A 71 5.14 9.44 4.93
N TYR A 72 5.80 10.22 4.06
CA TYR A 72 5.83 11.69 4.19
C TYR A 72 4.41 12.29 4.08
N TYR A 73 3.67 11.94 3.03
CA TYR A 73 2.33 12.46 2.80
C TYR A 73 1.37 12.04 3.91
N HIS A 74 1.44 10.78 4.36
CA HIS A 74 0.63 10.28 5.46
C HIS A 74 0.94 11.02 6.76
N HIS A 75 2.20 11.18 7.13
CA HIS A 75 2.60 11.95 8.32
C HIS A 75 2.14 13.41 8.27
N GLN A 76 2.21 14.04 7.10
CA GLN A 76 1.73 15.40 6.93
C GLN A 76 0.20 15.49 7.04
N LEU A 77 -0.53 14.49 6.54
CA LEU A 77 -1.99 14.42 6.61
C LEU A 77 -2.51 14.21 8.03
N ILE A 78 -1.92 13.26 8.78
CA ILE A 78 -2.38 12.93 10.14
C ILE A 78 -2.15 14.03 11.17
N ARG A 79 -1.41 15.10 10.82
CA ARG A 79 -1.31 16.31 11.63
C ARG A 79 -2.61 17.09 11.71
N PHE A 80 -3.47 16.96 10.69
CA PHE A 80 -4.68 17.78 10.54
C PHE A 80 -5.95 16.95 10.38
N ALA A 81 -5.85 15.67 10.04
CA ALA A 81 -6.99 14.81 9.80
C ALA A 81 -6.80 13.43 10.45
N GLN A 82 -7.90 12.77 10.74
CA GLN A 82 -7.93 11.38 11.21
C GLN A 82 -8.75 10.54 10.23
N TRP A 83 -8.34 9.28 10.03
CA TRP A 83 -9.13 8.33 9.26
C TRP A 83 -10.30 7.83 10.10
N ASN A 84 -11.53 7.96 9.60
CA ASN A 84 -12.72 7.49 10.32
C ASN A 84 -13.15 6.05 9.93
N GLY A 85 -12.42 5.40 9.01
CA GLY A 85 -12.79 4.11 8.43
C GLY A 85 -13.32 4.20 6.98
N ILE A 86 -13.70 5.39 6.52
CA ILE A 86 -14.34 5.65 5.22
C ILE A 86 -13.67 6.83 4.50
N ASP A 87 -13.36 7.91 5.22
CA ASP A 87 -12.74 9.12 4.69
C ASP A 87 -11.83 9.80 5.74
N TRP A 88 -11.02 10.75 5.28
CA TRP A 88 -10.23 11.62 6.13
C TRP A 88 -11.09 12.76 6.69
N GLU A 89 -11.27 12.78 8.00
CA GLU A 89 -11.99 13.85 8.70
C GLU A 89 -11.00 14.84 9.32
N ALA A 90 -11.23 16.13 9.11
CA ALA A 90 -10.43 17.18 9.74
C ALA A 90 -10.55 17.09 11.27
N MET A 91 -9.42 17.16 11.96
CA MET A 91 -9.39 17.21 13.42
C MET A 91 -9.92 18.56 13.92
N PRO A 92 -10.65 18.57 15.05
CA PRO A 92 -11.18 19.81 15.61
C PRO A 92 -10.05 20.80 15.95
N VAL A 93 -10.31 22.08 15.70
CA VAL A 93 -9.40 23.21 15.94
C VAL A 93 -9.14 23.31 17.44
N GLY A 94 -8.11 22.60 17.92
CA GLY A 94 -7.78 22.48 19.35
C GLY A 94 -7.01 21.21 19.70
N SER A 95 -7.08 20.16 18.85
CA SER A 95 -6.32 18.91 19.03
C SER A 95 -4.92 18.94 18.41
N LEU A 96 -4.49 20.09 17.88
CA LEU A 96 -3.15 20.30 17.33
C LEU A 96 -2.12 20.45 18.47
N THR A 97 -2.01 19.46 19.35
CA THR A 97 -0.96 19.41 20.37
C THR A 97 0.27 18.73 19.79
N ASP A 98 1.31 19.52 19.55
CA ASP A 98 2.73 19.17 19.58
C ASP A 98 3.12 17.75 19.09
N VAL A 99 2.90 17.45 17.81
CA VAL A 99 3.73 16.44 17.14
C VAL A 99 4.89 17.15 16.46
N GLN A 100 5.79 17.67 17.29
CA GLN A 100 7.08 18.16 16.82
C GLN A 100 7.98 16.94 16.62
N GLN A 101 7.93 16.35 15.42
CA GLN A 101 9.01 15.46 14.99
C GLN A 101 10.25 16.34 14.80
N ALA A 102 11.19 16.21 15.72
CA ALA A 102 12.54 16.72 15.57
C ALA A 102 13.11 16.15 14.27
N VAL A 103 13.16 16.97 13.22
CA VAL A 103 14.03 16.72 12.08
C VAL A 103 15.45 16.72 12.65
N PRO A 104 16.21 15.62 12.61
CA PRO A 104 17.61 15.69 12.99
C PRO A 104 18.30 16.55 11.95
N GLU A 105 18.78 17.74 12.36
CA GLU A 105 19.79 18.47 11.61
C GLU A 105 21.07 17.62 11.58
N SER A 106 21.29 16.91 10.49
CA SER A 106 22.59 16.32 10.11
C SER A 106 22.45 15.74 8.70
N LEU A 107 23.29 16.00 7.71
CA LEU A 107 24.56 16.72 7.56
C LEU A 107 24.69 17.14 6.08
#